data_AF-A0A9X7AUT7-F1
#
_entry.id   AF-A0A9X7AUT7-F1
#
_cell.length_a   1.000
_cell.length_b   1.000
_cell.length_c   1.000
_cell.angle_alpha   90.00
_cell.angle_beta   90.00
_cell.angle_gamma   90.00
#
_symmetry.space_group_name_H-M   'P 1'
#
loop_
_entity.id
_entity.type
_entity.pdbx_description
1 polymer ?
#
loop_
_entity_poly.entity_id
_entity_poly.type
_entity_poly.pdbx_seq_one_letter_code
_entity_poly.pdbx_strand_id
1 'polypeptide(L)' 'MNARMRYWEYYNMQETFDKLYEDSRANKSFQGLYEMITAENNILLAYRTIKSNKGSK' A
#
# COMPACT_ATOMS: atom_id res chain seq x y z
N MET A 1 -11.84 4.91 13.37
CA MET A 1 -10.66 4.27 12.73
C MET A 1 -10.81 4.29 11.21
N ASN A 2 -9.78 4.75 10.50
CA ASN A 2 -9.78 4.90 9.04
C ASN A 2 -9.84 3.52 8.36
N ALA A 3 -10.81 3.29 7.47
CA ALA A 3 -10.98 1.99 6.81
C ALA A 3 -9.75 1.56 6.01
N ARG A 4 -8.97 2.51 5.50
CA ARG A 4 -7.72 2.27 4.78
C ARG A 4 -6.65 1.62 5.66
N MET A 5 -6.43 2.15 6.87
CA MET A 5 -5.43 1.59 7.81
C MET A 5 -5.75 0.15 8.19
N ARG A 6 -7.03 -0.17 8.43
CA ARG A 6 -7.45 -1.57 8.70
C ARG A 6 -7.18 -2.52 7.54
N TYR A 7 -7.28 -2.05 6.30
CA TYR A 7 -6.93 -2.86 5.14
C TYR A 7 -5.42 -3.06 5.04
N TRP A 8 -4.62 -2.04 5.37
CA TRP A 8 -3.18 -2.17 5.41
C TRP A 8 -2.71 -3.16 6.47
N GLU A 9 -3.29 -3.12 7.67
CA GLU A 9 -3.05 -4.10 8.73
C GLU A 9 -3.46 -5.52 8.27
N TYR A 10 -4.66 -5.67 7.71
CA TYR A 10 -5.17 -6.97 7.27
C TYR A 10 -4.29 -7.65 6.20
N TYR A 11 -3.71 -6.87 5.29
CA TYR A 11 -2.79 -7.37 4.26
C TYR A 11 -1.31 -7.28 4.65
N ASN A 12 -0.99 -6.98 5.91
CA ASN A 12 0.39 -6.81 6.41
C ASN A 12 1.23 -5.82 5.56
N MET A 13 0.61 -4.73 5.10
CA MET A 13 1.24 -3.71 4.26
C MET A 13 1.62 -2.42 5.03
N GLN A 14 1.17 -2.28 6.27
CA GLN A 14 1.40 -1.06 7.05
C GLN A 14 2.87 -0.72 7.21
N GLU A 15 3.68 -1.65 7.76
CA GLU A 15 5.12 -1.43 7.95
C GLU A 15 5.86 -1.14 6.64
N THR A 16 5.40 -1.76 5.55
CA THR A 16 5.98 -1.54 4.22
C THR A 16 5.75 -0.10 3.76
N PHE A 17 4.53 0.42 3.91
CA PHE A 17 4.22 1.80 3.54
C PHE A 17 4.87 2.82 4.47
N ASP A 18 4.94 2.54 5.77
CA ASP A 18 5.61 3.41 6.73
C ASP A 18 7.10 3.55 6.39
N LYS A 19 7.78 2.42 6.11
CA LYS A 19 9.18 2.42 5.68
C LYS A 19 9.39 3.19 4.38
N LEU A 20 8.54 2.97 3.37
CA LEU A 20 8.62 3.70 2.10
C LEU A 20 8.45 5.20 2.31
N TYR A 21 7.54 5.61 3.19
CA TYR A 21 7.31 7.00 3.52
C TYR A 21 8.53 7.64 4.20
N GLU A 22 9.12 6.97 5.19
CA GLU A 22 10.34 7.43 5.86
C GLU A 22 11.52 7.56 4.89
N ASP A 23 11.73 6.54 4.04
CA ASP A 23 12.79 6.54 3.04
C ASP A 23 12.57 7.65 1.99
N SER A 24 11.32 7.93 1.62
CA SER A 24 10.98 9.04 0.73
C SER A 24 11.31 10.39 1.37
N ARG A 25 11.00 10.57 2.66
CA ARG A 25 11.34 11.80 3.39
C ARG A 25 12.84 12.02 3.48
N ALA A 26 13.61 10.95 3.50
CA ALA A 26 15.08 10.98 3.48
C ALA A 26 15.68 11.15 2.06
N ASN A 27 14.85 11.37 1.02
CA ASN A 27 15.28 11.44 -0.39
C ASN A 27 16.10 10.22 -0.85
N LYS A 28 15.79 9.03 -0.31
CA LYS A 28 16.47 7.80 -0.73
C LYS A 28 15.98 7.38 -2.12
N SER A 29 16.89 6.75 -2.88
CA SER A 29 16.54 6.08 -4.12
C SER A 29 15.93 4.71 -3.81
N PHE A 30 14.76 4.43 -4.39
CA PHE A 30 14.10 3.14 -4.23
C PHE A 30 14.58 2.15 -5.28
N GLN A 31 14.97 0.96 -4.84
CA GLN A 31 15.29 -0.17 -5.71
C GLN A 31 14.34 -1.33 -5.40
N GLY A 32 14.06 -2.20 -6.37
CA GLY A 32 13.20 -3.37 -6.15
C GLY A 32 11.71 -3.07 -5.99
N LEU A 33 11.24 -1.87 -6.38
CA LEU A 33 9.81 -1.53 -6.29
C LEU A 33 8.91 -2.51 -7.05
N TYR A 34 9.41 -3.10 -8.14
CA TYR A 34 8.65 -4.06 -8.93
C TYR A 34 8.17 -5.24 -8.10
N GLU A 35 9.06 -5.85 -7.30
CA GLU A 35 8.73 -6.99 -6.44
C GLU A 35 7.62 -6.63 -5.45
N MET A 36 7.70 -5.43 -4.86
CA MET A 36 6.70 -4.90 -3.94
C MET A 36 5.37 -4.57 -4.62
N ILE A 37 5.40 -4.05 -5.85
CA ILE A 37 4.20 -3.77 -6.64
C ILE A 37 3.47 -5.08 -6.98
N THR A 38 4.22 -6.10 -7.41
CA THR A 38 3.68 -7.41 -7.80
C THR A 38 3.44 -8.37 -6.64
N ALA A 39 3.75 -7.97 -5.41
CA ALA A 39 3.52 -8.80 -4.23
C ALA A 39 2.01 -9.07 -4.07
N GLU A 40 1.67 -10.32 -3.74
CA GLU A 40 0.28 -10.78 -3.65
C GLU A 40 -0.56 -9.93 -2.70
N ASN A 41 -0.01 -9.60 -1.54
CA ASN A 41 -0.65 -8.75 -0.54
C ASN A 41 -0.97 -7.35 -1.10
N ASN A 42 -0.07 -6.74 -1.86
CA ASN A 42 -0.27 -5.44 -2.49
C ASN A 42 -1.32 -5.51 -3.61
N ILE A 43 -1.32 -6.57 -4.42
CA ILE A 43 -2.34 -6.79 -5.47
C ILE A 43 -3.73 -6.97 -4.84
N LEU A 44 -3.86 -7.79 -3.80
CA LEU A 44 -5.14 -8.03 -3.11
C LEU A 44 -5.66 -6.75 -2.43
N LEU A 45 -4.78 -5.99 -1.79
CA LEU A 45 -5.11 -4.70 -1.19
C LEU A 45 -5.58 -3.69 -2.26
N ALA A 46 -4.89 -3.61 -3.40
CA ALA A 46 -5.25 -2.74 -4.52
C ALA A 46 -6.64 -3.11 -5.05
N TYR A 47 -6.89 -4.40 -5.31
CA TYR A 47 -8.20 -4.88 -5.75
C TYR A 47 -9.31 -4.55 -4.74
N ARG A 48 -9.08 -4.78 -3.44
CA ARG A 48 -10.04 -4.45 -2.37
C ARG A 48 -10.38 -2.96 -2.37
N THR A 49 -9.36 -2.12 -2.53
CA THR A 49 -9.50 -0.66 -2.55
C THR A 49 -10.31 -0.21 -3.77
N ILE A 50 -9.96 -0.69 -4.96
CA ILE A 50 -10.64 -0.36 -6.22
C ILE A 50 -12.09 -0.85 -6.20
N LYS A 51 -12.35 -2.10 -5.78
CA LYS A 51 -13.71 -2.66 -5.70
C LYS A 51 -14.64 -1.83 -4.81
N SER A 52 -14.10 -1.26 -3.74
CA SER A 52 -14.88 -0.42 -2.81
C SER A 52 -15.12 1.00 -3.31
N ASN A 53 -14.40 1.42 -4.35
CA ASN A 53 -14.57 2.73 -4.96
C ASN A 53 -15.90 2.74 -5.75
N LYS A 54 -16.87 3.52 -5.27
CA LYS A 54 -18.20 3.66 -5.91
C LYS A 54 -18.18 4.57 -7.16
N GLY A 55 -17.00 5.02 -7.58
CA GLY A 55 -16.85 6.05 -8.61
C GLY A 55 -17.12 7.45 -8.06
N SER A 56 -16.61 8.47 -8.74
CA SER A 56 -17.04 9.84 -8.47
C SER A 56 -18.47 10.02 -8.97
N LYS A 57 -19.32 10.67 -8.16
CA LYS A 57 -20.51 11.35 -8.70
C LYS A 57 -20.08 12.53 -9.56
#